data_AF-A0A2V9WF41-F1
#
_entry.id   AF-A0A2V9WF41-F1
#
_cell.length_a   1.000
_cell.length_b   1.000
_cell.length_c   1.000
_cell.angle_alpha   90.00
_cell.angle_beta   90.00
_cell.angle_gamma   90.00
#
_symmetry.space_group_name_H-M   'P 1'
#
loop_
_entity.id
_entity.type
_entity.pdbx_description
1 polymer ?
#
loop_
_entity_poly.entity_id
_entity_poly.type
_entity_poly.pdbx_seq_one_letter_code
_entity_poly.pdbx_strand_id
1 'polypeptide(L)'
;MLADFRRVEVASVSDALEELTGKRMYMTHRMHPIFTTKFAGFARTVQLKKDEGNTDPAALSGMLTAIDQGTTDSVYVMVVENGEDIAGMGGLMGTAMAARGYAGAVIDGGVRDVAYLRKIGFPVYATGIVPSTSVHHYRFGGGQIPVTCDGVTVNPGDIVTADSDGVVIVPRAKAQEVLTLAQQMDFKEHSMYAVIEQLKSIVDAVKKFGRL
;
A
#
# COMPACT_ATOMS: atom_id res chain seq x y z
N MET A 1 -16.92 -3.20 -5.36
CA MET A 1 -15.59 -3.82 -5.24
C MET A 1 -14.59 -2.92 -4.51
N LEU A 2 -14.01 -1.86 -5.10
CA LEU A 2 -13.03 -1.01 -4.37
C LEU A 2 -13.61 -0.39 -3.08
N ALA A 3 -14.86 0.08 -3.13
CA ALA A 3 -15.56 0.60 -1.95
C ALA A 3 -15.69 -0.44 -0.82
N ASP A 4 -15.74 -1.72 -1.16
CA ASP A 4 -15.85 -2.82 -0.20
C ASP A 4 -14.48 -3.15 0.40
N PHE A 5 -13.41 -3.15 -0.40
CA PHE A 5 -12.04 -3.26 0.09
C PHE A 5 -11.66 -2.13 1.07
N ARG A 6 -12.29 -0.95 0.97
CA ARG A 6 -12.10 0.14 1.95
C ARG A 6 -12.75 -0.13 3.31
N ARG A 7 -13.65 -1.12 3.39
CA ARG A 7 -14.42 -1.44 4.60
C ARG A 7 -13.90 -2.68 5.31
N VAL A 8 -13.51 -3.70 4.56
CA VAL A 8 -12.95 -4.94 5.11
C VAL A 8 -11.58 -4.67 5.75
N GLU A 9 -11.27 -5.33 6.87
CA GLU A 9 -9.95 -5.23 7.51
C GLU A 9 -8.84 -5.87 6.65
N VAL A 10 -7.67 -5.22 6.60
CA VAL A 10 -6.55 -5.69 5.77
C VAL A 10 -6.04 -7.05 6.25
N ALA A 11 -6.10 -7.32 7.56
CA ALA A 11 -5.81 -8.63 8.12
C ALA A 11 -6.68 -9.73 7.49
N SER A 12 -8.00 -9.55 7.42
CA SER A 12 -8.90 -10.53 6.80
C SER A 12 -8.68 -10.67 5.29
N VAL A 13 -8.25 -9.59 4.60
CA VAL A 13 -7.83 -9.67 3.18
C VAL A 13 -6.55 -10.48 3.02
N SER A 14 -5.58 -10.31 3.93
CA SER A 14 -4.35 -11.09 3.96
C SER A 14 -4.63 -12.58 4.18
N ASP A 15 -5.47 -12.92 5.14
CA ASP A 15 -5.83 -14.30 5.45
C ASP A 15 -6.56 -14.97 4.30
N ALA A 16 -7.48 -14.25 3.64
CA ALA A 16 -8.15 -14.73 2.44
C ALA A 16 -7.17 -15.01 1.29
N LEU A 17 -6.14 -14.18 1.10
CA LEU A 17 -5.10 -14.41 0.10
C LEU A 17 -4.23 -15.62 0.44
N GLU A 18 -3.83 -15.78 1.70
CA GLU A 18 -3.06 -16.93 2.15
C GLU A 18 -3.85 -18.22 1.94
N GLU A 19 -5.14 -18.25 2.30
CA GLU A 19 -6.01 -19.42 2.11
C GLU A 19 -6.21 -19.76 0.62
N LEU A 20 -6.42 -18.75 -0.23
CA LEU A 20 -6.69 -18.96 -1.67
C LEU A 20 -5.45 -19.22 -2.51
N THR A 21 -4.28 -18.73 -2.09
CA THR A 21 -3.08 -18.70 -2.94
C THR A 21 -1.85 -19.38 -2.32
N GLY A 22 -1.82 -19.57 -1.00
CA GLY A 22 -0.67 -20.08 -0.26
C GLY A 22 0.56 -19.17 -0.37
N LYS A 23 0.35 -17.86 -0.57
CA LYS A 23 1.40 -16.87 -0.76
C LYS A 23 1.20 -15.67 0.14
N ARG A 24 2.30 -15.24 0.76
CA ARG A 24 2.43 -13.92 1.37
C ARG A 24 2.22 -12.82 0.33
N MET A 25 1.15 -12.05 0.49
CA MET A 25 0.79 -10.91 -0.37
C MET A 25 0.75 -9.57 0.39
N TYR A 26 1.39 -9.50 1.56
CA TYR A 26 1.52 -8.31 2.39
C TYR A 26 2.98 -7.84 2.50
N MET A 27 3.19 -6.53 2.57
CA MET A 27 4.51 -5.90 2.75
C MET A 27 5.06 -6.16 4.17
N THR A 28 6.36 -5.99 4.38
CA THR A 28 6.95 -6.26 5.71
C THR A 28 6.49 -5.23 6.73
N HIS A 29 6.73 -5.53 8.00
CA HIS A 29 6.52 -4.58 9.09
C HIS A 29 7.30 -3.26 8.93
N ARG A 30 8.21 -3.09 7.96
CA ARG A 30 8.89 -1.80 7.75
C ARG A 30 8.00 -0.80 7.03
N MET A 31 7.06 -1.29 6.22
CA MET A 31 6.13 -0.47 5.45
C MET A 31 5.06 0.15 6.37
N HIS A 32 5.30 1.37 6.84
CA HIS A 32 4.44 2.03 7.83
C HIS A 32 3.78 3.29 7.29
N PRO A 33 2.57 3.61 7.80
CA PRO A 33 1.92 4.86 7.45
C PRO A 33 2.58 6.06 8.11
N ILE A 34 2.61 7.18 7.40
CA ILE A 34 3.03 8.46 8.00
C ILE A 34 2.00 9.00 9.02
N PHE A 35 0.75 8.52 8.99
CA PHE A 35 -0.31 8.71 9.98
C PHE A 35 -1.39 7.63 9.79
N THR A 36 -2.10 7.24 10.85
CA THR A 36 -3.17 6.24 10.79
C THR A 36 -4.22 6.58 9.73
N THR A 37 -4.43 5.66 8.79
CA THR A 37 -5.32 5.85 7.64
C THR A 37 -5.75 4.49 7.11
N LYS A 38 -6.86 4.44 6.37
CA LYS A 38 -7.33 3.25 5.65
C LYS A 38 -7.69 3.64 4.23
N PHE A 39 -7.18 2.92 3.24
CA PHE A 39 -7.49 3.16 1.84
C PHE A 39 -7.43 1.89 0.99
N ALA A 40 -8.10 1.94 -0.16
CA ALA A 40 -7.91 0.97 -1.22
C ALA A 40 -8.01 1.65 -2.60
N GLY A 41 -7.24 1.14 -3.56
CA GLY A 41 -7.20 1.65 -4.93
C GLY A 41 -6.36 0.79 -5.87
N PHE A 42 -6.21 1.22 -7.11
CA PHE A 42 -5.49 0.47 -8.14
C PHE A 42 -4.02 0.89 -8.23
N ALA A 43 -3.12 -0.08 -8.19
CA ALA A 43 -1.69 0.12 -8.24
C ALA A 43 -1.27 0.81 -9.56
N ARG A 44 -0.58 1.93 -9.41
CA ARG A 44 0.16 2.59 -10.49
C ARG A 44 1.63 2.50 -10.17
N THR A 45 2.31 1.54 -10.79
CA THR A 45 3.67 1.15 -10.40
C THR A 45 4.73 2.04 -11.05
N VAL A 46 5.77 2.34 -10.29
CA VAL A 46 6.94 3.12 -10.71
C VAL A 46 8.20 2.50 -10.11
N GLN A 47 9.28 2.46 -10.89
CA GLN A 47 10.60 2.05 -10.43
C GLN A 47 11.60 3.18 -10.65
N LEU A 48 12.41 3.46 -9.63
CA LEU A 48 13.63 4.26 -9.76
C LEU A 48 14.84 3.32 -9.71
N LYS A 49 15.81 3.58 -10.59
CA LYS A 49 17.08 2.87 -10.64
C LYS A 49 18.20 3.78 -10.18
N LYS A 50 19.17 3.22 -9.46
CA LYS A 50 20.31 3.95 -8.95
C LYS A 50 21.15 4.49 -10.12
N ASP A 51 21.52 5.76 -10.02
CA ASP A 51 22.26 6.49 -11.03
C ASP A 51 23.00 7.68 -10.41
N GLU A 52 24.03 7.35 -9.63
CA GLU A 52 24.80 8.31 -8.85
C GLU A 52 25.54 9.32 -9.72
N GLY A 53 25.44 10.60 -9.38
CA GLY A 53 26.06 11.69 -10.12
C GLY A 53 25.34 12.04 -11.42
N ASN A 54 24.10 11.56 -11.62
CA ASN A 54 23.34 11.90 -12.81
C ASN A 54 23.00 13.40 -12.85
N THR A 55 23.34 14.06 -13.96
CA THR A 55 23.13 15.50 -14.18
C THR A 55 22.01 15.80 -15.19
N ASP A 56 21.35 14.78 -15.74
CA ASP A 56 20.21 14.94 -16.63
C ASP A 56 19.01 15.53 -15.85
N PRO A 57 18.56 16.76 -16.17
CA PRO A 57 17.40 17.36 -15.50
C PRO A 57 16.10 16.59 -15.75
N ALA A 58 16.04 15.75 -16.79
CA ALA A 58 14.88 14.93 -17.12
C ALA A 58 14.94 13.52 -16.50
N ALA A 59 15.98 13.17 -15.73
CA ALA A 59 16.19 11.82 -15.19
C ALA A 59 14.98 11.28 -14.40
N LEU A 60 14.25 12.17 -13.72
CA LEU A 60 13.06 11.83 -12.92
C LEU A 60 11.74 12.28 -13.57
N SER A 61 11.76 12.80 -14.81
CA SER A 61 10.54 13.29 -15.48
C SER A 61 9.46 12.20 -15.64
N GLY A 62 9.87 10.94 -15.82
CA GLY A 62 8.98 9.80 -15.96
C GLY A 62 8.14 9.52 -14.70
N MET A 63 8.71 9.68 -13.50
CA MET A 63 7.96 9.47 -12.26
C MET A 63 6.93 10.59 -12.00
N LEU A 64 7.20 11.81 -12.46
CA LEU A 64 6.25 12.92 -12.42
C LEU A 64 5.12 12.73 -13.44
N THR A 65 5.47 12.35 -14.66
CA THR A 65 4.51 11.99 -15.71
C THR A 65 3.58 10.85 -15.24
N ALA A 66 4.11 9.88 -14.50
CA ALA A 66 3.30 8.79 -13.95
C ALA A 66 2.25 9.29 -12.94
N ILE A 67 2.53 10.34 -12.16
CA ILE A 67 1.55 10.99 -11.28
C ILE A 67 0.45 11.65 -12.12
N ASP A 68 0.84 12.39 -13.15
CA ASP A 68 -0.12 13.10 -14.00
C ASP A 68 -1.00 12.16 -14.85
N GLN A 69 -0.54 10.94 -15.08
CA GLN A 69 -1.33 9.92 -15.77
C GLN A 69 -2.22 9.08 -14.84
N GLY A 70 -2.19 9.30 -13.53
CA GLY A 70 -3.13 8.66 -12.62
C GLY A 70 -4.48 9.37 -12.57
N THR A 71 -5.44 8.64 -12.02
CA THR A 71 -6.84 9.05 -11.87
C THR A 71 -7.31 8.87 -10.44
N THR A 72 -8.56 9.24 -10.17
CA THR A 72 -9.28 8.85 -8.96
C THR A 72 -9.07 7.37 -8.65
N ASP A 73 -8.91 7.07 -7.36
CA ASP A 73 -8.68 5.73 -6.83
C ASP A 73 -7.35 5.07 -7.23
N SER A 74 -6.42 5.81 -7.84
CA SER A 74 -5.04 5.31 -8.06
C SER A 74 -4.28 5.24 -6.73
N VAL A 75 -3.43 4.23 -6.59
CA VAL A 75 -2.42 4.15 -5.54
C VAL A 75 -1.06 4.17 -6.19
N TYR A 76 -0.24 5.16 -5.85
CA TYR A 76 1.11 5.27 -6.38
C TYR A 76 2.02 4.28 -5.68
N VAL A 77 2.53 3.28 -6.41
CA VAL A 77 3.42 2.25 -5.84
C VAL A 77 4.81 2.45 -6.41
N MET A 78 5.74 2.97 -5.61
CA MET A 78 7.10 3.25 -6.04
C MET A 78 8.09 2.32 -5.38
N VAL A 79 9.04 1.81 -6.17
CA VAL A 79 10.22 1.11 -5.68
C VAL A 79 11.46 1.94 -5.99
N VAL A 80 12.20 2.29 -4.95
CA VAL A 80 13.49 2.98 -5.06
C VAL A 80 14.59 1.95 -4.82
N GLU A 81 15.38 1.66 -5.85
CA GLU A 81 16.47 0.67 -5.77
C GLU A 81 17.45 1.00 -4.63
N ASN A 82 17.51 0.15 -3.60
CA ASN A 82 18.32 0.37 -2.40
C ASN A 82 18.04 1.73 -1.72
N GLY A 83 16.76 2.14 -1.70
CA GLY A 83 16.35 3.50 -1.37
C GLY A 83 15.77 3.72 0.03
N GLU A 84 16.01 2.82 0.99
CA GLU A 84 15.50 2.97 2.37
C GLU A 84 15.89 4.34 2.98
N ASP A 85 17.11 4.81 2.69
CA ASP A 85 17.63 6.13 3.11
C ASP A 85 17.42 7.26 2.09
N ILE A 86 16.64 7.03 1.02
CA ILE A 86 16.44 7.98 -0.08
C ILE A 86 14.97 8.36 -0.23
N ALA A 87 14.66 9.66 -0.13
CA ALA A 87 13.31 10.15 -0.35
C ALA A 87 12.88 9.95 -1.82
N GLY A 88 12.01 8.97 -2.08
CA GLY A 88 11.37 8.74 -3.38
C GLY A 88 10.26 9.74 -3.68
N MET A 89 9.63 10.31 -2.64
CA MET A 89 8.65 11.38 -2.78
C MET A 89 8.65 12.37 -1.61
N GLY A 90 8.05 13.53 -1.86
CA GLY A 90 7.83 14.59 -0.87
C GLY A 90 6.51 15.33 -1.09
N GLY A 91 6.40 16.52 -0.49
CA GLY A 91 5.13 17.26 -0.35
C GLY A 91 4.51 17.70 -1.67
N LEU A 92 5.33 18.07 -2.67
CA LEU A 92 4.84 18.47 -4.00
C LEU A 92 4.14 17.31 -4.73
N MET A 93 4.77 16.14 -4.73
CA MET A 93 4.20 14.94 -5.34
C MET A 93 2.93 14.49 -4.62
N GLY A 94 2.94 14.52 -3.27
CA GLY A 94 1.74 14.24 -2.47
C GLY A 94 0.60 15.20 -2.76
N THR A 95 0.89 16.49 -2.94
CA THR A 95 -0.12 17.49 -3.33
C THR A 95 -0.71 17.19 -4.69
N ALA A 96 0.13 16.88 -5.68
CA ALA A 96 -0.33 16.55 -7.03
C ALA A 96 -1.23 15.29 -7.03
N MET A 97 -0.83 14.25 -6.31
CA MET A 97 -1.64 13.03 -6.16
C MET A 97 -2.97 13.29 -5.44
N ALA A 98 -2.95 14.05 -4.33
CA ALA A 98 -4.16 14.42 -3.61
C ALA A 98 -5.14 15.22 -4.49
N ALA A 99 -4.64 16.21 -5.24
CA ALA A 99 -5.45 17.02 -6.15
C ALA A 99 -6.07 16.21 -7.31
N ARG A 100 -5.49 15.05 -7.65
CA ARG A 100 -5.98 14.12 -8.68
C ARG A 100 -6.90 13.02 -8.13
N GLY A 101 -7.13 12.99 -6.81
CA GLY A 101 -8.01 11.99 -6.19
C GLY A 101 -7.36 10.61 -6.00
N TYR A 102 -6.03 10.53 -5.92
CA TYR A 102 -5.37 9.29 -5.52
C TYR A 102 -5.86 8.83 -4.15
N ALA A 103 -5.99 7.51 -3.97
CA ALA A 103 -6.35 6.90 -2.70
C ALA A 103 -5.18 6.92 -1.69
N GLY A 104 -3.94 6.93 -2.19
CA GLY A 104 -2.72 7.01 -1.38
C GLY A 104 -1.46 6.71 -2.17
N ALA A 105 -0.35 6.56 -1.46
CA ALA A 105 0.93 6.12 -2.01
C ALA A 105 1.59 5.06 -1.11
N VAL A 106 2.36 4.17 -1.72
CA VAL A 106 3.15 3.12 -1.08
C VAL A 106 4.55 3.17 -1.67
N ILE A 107 5.54 3.44 -0.83
CA ILE A 107 6.91 3.77 -1.24
C ILE A 107 7.88 2.78 -0.61
N ASP A 108 8.39 1.84 -1.40
CA ASP A 108 9.54 1.02 -1.02
C ASP A 108 10.81 1.86 -1.16
N GLY A 109 11.01 2.69 -0.15
CA GLY A 109 12.03 3.73 -0.03
C GLY A 109 11.61 4.78 1.00
N GLY A 110 12.47 5.77 1.19
CA GLY A 110 12.22 6.89 2.10
C GLY A 110 11.16 7.87 1.56
N VAL A 111 10.55 8.64 2.47
CA VAL A 111 9.72 9.81 2.16
C VAL A 111 10.11 11.03 3.00
N ARG A 112 9.84 12.23 2.47
CA ARG A 112 10.10 13.50 3.16
C ARG A 112 8.88 14.42 3.18
N ASP A 113 9.02 15.59 3.81
CA ASP A 113 7.95 16.59 3.97
C ASP A 113 6.70 16.07 4.70
N VAL A 114 6.90 15.09 5.59
CA VAL A 114 5.82 14.37 6.29
C VAL A 114 4.87 15.30 7.05
N ALA A 115 5.39 16.37 7.66
CA ALA A 115 4.55 17.36 8.33
C ALA A 115 3.50 17.99 7.39
N TYR A 116 3.90 18.28 6.15
CA TYR A 116 3.01 18.83 5.15
C TYR A 116 2.06 17.75 4.56
N LEU A 117 2.56 16.54 4.31
CA LEU A 117 1.71 15.42 3.85
C LEU A 117 0.60 15.08 4.85
N ARG A 118 0.92 15.09 6.16
CA ARG A 118 -0.05 14.99 7.26
C ARG A 118 -1.06 16.14 7.22
N LYS A 119 -0.59 17.38 7.03
CA LYS A 119 -1.45 18.57 6.98
C LYS A 119 -2.50 18.49 5.86
N ILE A 120 -2.13 17.96 4.68
CA ILE A 120 -3.08 17.80 3.57
C ILE A 120 -3.88 16.48 3.65
N GLY A 121 -3.61 15.64 4.64
CA GLY A 121 -4.30 14.36 4.83
C GLY A 121 -4.06 13.34 3.72
N PHE A 122 -2.93 13.41 3.00
CA PHE A 122 -2.64 12.47 1.92
C PHE A 122 -2.01 11.18 2.45
N PRO A 123 -2.66 9.99 2.31
CA PRO A 123 -2.15 8.73 2.84
C PRO A 123 -0.86 8.29 2.15
N VAL A 124 0.18 8.01 2.94
CA VAL A 124 1.45 7.48 2.44
C VAL A 124 1.96 6.39 3.38
N TYR A 125 2.30 5.24 2.81
CA TYR A 125 3.09 4.20 3.46
C TYR A 125 4.50 4.23 2.88
N ALA A 126 5.51 4.10 3.75
CA ALA A 126 6.91 4.10 3.34
C ALA A 126 7.75 3.19 4.24
N THR A 127 8.92 2.77 3.75
CA THR A 127 9.89 2.02 4.56
C THR A 127 10.75 2.91 5.45
N GLY A 128 10.75 4.23 5.23
CA GLY A 128 11.47 5.19 6.06
C GLY A 128 11.00 6.64 5.91
N ILE A 129 11.27 7.47 6.93
CA ILE A 129 11.12 8.93 6.87
C ILE A 129 12.51 9.54 6.90
N VAL A 130 12.89 10.27 5.85
CA VAL A 130 14.27 10.75 5.64
C VAL A 130 14.29 12.16 5.04
N PRO A 131 15.35 12.96 5.31
CA PRO A 131 15.47 14.31 4.74
C PRO A 131 16.15 14.34 3.36
N SER A 132 16.60 13.20 2.84
CA SER A 132 17.41 13.07 1.61
C SER A 132 16.62 13.38 0.32
N THR A 133 17.26 13.20 -0.82
CA THR A 133 16.69 13.46 -2.15
C THR A 133 17.10 12.37 -3.12
N SER A 134 16.21 12.01 -4.05
CA SER A 134 16.51 11.10 -5.16
C SER A 134 17.19 11.81 -6.34
N VAL A 135 17.10 13.15 -6.42
CA VAL A 135 17.72 13.97 -7.46
C VAL A 135 19.24 13.75 -7.46
N HIS A 136 19.84 13.56 -8.65
CA HIS A 136 21.26 13.22 -8.87
C HIS A 136 21.72 11.84 -8.41
N HIS A 137 20.87 11.08 -7.72
CA HIS A 137 21.19 9.74 -7.21
C HIS A 137 20.45 8.64 -7.98
N TYR A 138 19.36 8.99 -8.68
CA TYR A 138 18.45 8.06 -9.33
C TYR A 138 17.96 8.57 -10.68
N ARG A 139 17.54 7.62 -11.52
CA ARG A 139 16.78 7.86 -12.76
C ARG A 139 15.49 7.05 -12.76
N PHE A 140 14.53 7.46 -13.59
CA PHE A 140 13.32 6.70 -13.86
C PHE A 140 13.67 5.38 -14.56
N GLY A 141 13.34 4.27 -13.89
CA GLY A 141 13.56 2.91 -14.40
C GLY A 141 12.39 2.35 -15.21
N GLY A 142 11.19 2.90 -15.02
CA GLY A 142 9.97 2.50 -15.72
C GLY A 142 8.71 2.78 -14.91
N GLY A 143 7.56 2.76 -15.58
CA GLY A 143 6.25 2.91 -14.97
C GLY A 143 5.21 2.05 -15.68
N GLN A 144 4.17 1.64 -14.97
CA GLN A 144 3.22 0.61 -15.44
C GLN A 144 3.92 -0.70 -15.83
N ILE A 145 4.94 -1.09 -15.05
CA ILE A 145 5.61 -2.38 -15.15
C ILE A 145 5.44 -3.16 -13.83
N PRO A 146 5.52 -4.49 -13.82
CA PRO A 146 5.61 -5.23 -12.56
C PRO A 146 6.81 -4.76 -11.74
N VAL A 147 6.62 -4.58 -10.44
CA VAL A 147 7.67 -4.21 -9.48
C VAL A 147 7.60 -5.11 -8.25
N THR A 148 8.72 -5.31 -7.56
CA THR A 148 8.73 -5.95 -6.24
C THR A 148 8.86 -4.87 -5.17
N CYS A 149 7.78 -4.63 -4.43
CA CYS A 149 7.67 -3.60 -3.40
C CYS A 149 7.66 -4.26 -2.03
N ASP A 150 8.73 -4.07 -1.25
CA ASP A 150 8.96 -4.65 0.08
C ASP A 150 8.65 -6.16 0.17
N GLY A 151 9.15 -6.89 -0.83
CA GLY A 151 9.05 -8.34 -0.95
C GLY A 151 7.78 -8.86 -1.63
N VAL A 152 6.86 -7.99 -2.09
CA VAL A 152 5.63 -8.39 -2.78
C VAL A 152 5.64 -7.90 -4.23
N THR A 153 5.33 -8.80 -5.16
CA THR A 153 5.16 -8.42 -6.57
C THR A 153 3.85 -7.67 -6.76
N VAL A 154 3.94 -6.46 -7.32
CA VAL A 154 2.80 -5.59 -7.65
C VAL A 154 2.76 -5.41 -9.15
N ASN A 155 1.64 -5.79 -9.77
CA ASN A 155 1.39 -5.49 -11.17
C ASN A 155 0.57 -4.20 -11.30
N PRO A 156 0.71 -3.47 -12.41
CA PRO A 156 -0.17 -2.35 -12.71
C PRO A 156 -1.64 -2.78 -12.67
N GLY A 157 -2.46 -2.06 -11.90
CA GLY A 157 -3.89 -2.32 -11.75
C GLY A 157 -4.27 -3.39 -10.73
N ASP A 158 -3.32 -4.03 -10.04
CA ASP A 158 -3.62 -4.80 -8.83
C ASP A 158 -4.25 -3.88 -7.77
N ILE A 159 -5.05 -4.44 -6.88
CA ILE A 159 -5.66 -3.65 -5.81
C ILE A 159 -4.67 -3.57 -4.65
N VAL A 160 -4.38 -2.35 -4.23
CA VAL A 160 -3.67 -2.08 -2.98
C VAL A 160 -4.71 -1.78 -1.93
N THR A 161 -4.67 -2.49 -0.80
CA THR A 161 -5.46 -2.17 0.40
C THR A 161 -4.51 -1.97 1.57
N ALA A 162 -4.77 -0.96 2.38
CA ALA A 162 -3.92 -0.59 3.49
C ALA A 162 -4.73 -0.02 4.66
N ASP A 163 -4.30 -0.35 5.87
CA ASP A 163 -4.80 0.16 7.14
C ASP A 163 -3.68 0.14 8.20
N SER A 164 -4.02 0.31 9.47
CA SER A 164 -3.06 0.35 10.57
C SER A 164 -2.13 -0.87 10.66
N ASP A 165 -2.53 -2.03 10.12
CA ASP A 165 -1.77 -3.27 10.19
C ASP A 165 -0.72 -3.39 9.07
N GLY A 166 -0.92 -2.69 7.95
CA GLY A 166 0.05 -2.65 6.86
C GLY A 166 -0.58 -2.51 5.48
N VAL A 167 0.09 -3.09 4.48
CA VAL A 167 -0.30 -3.02 3.06
C VAL A 167 -0.38 -4.43 2.48
N VAL A 168 -1.51 -4.73 1.84
CA VAL A 168 -1.77 -5.98 1.12
C VAL A 168 -2.02 -5.69 -0.36
N ILE A 169 -1.51 -6.57 -1.22
CA ILE A 169 -1.65 -6.51 -2.67
C ILE A 169 -2.56 -7.65 -3.13
N VAL A 170 -3.72 -7.30 -3.65
CA VAL A 170 -4.70 -8.26 -4.18
C VAL A 170 -4.57 -8.32 -5.70
N PRO A 171 -4.15 -9.45 -6.28
CA PRO A 171 -4.07 -9.59 -7.73
C PRO A 171 -5.44 -9.35 -8.37
N ARG A 172 -5.50 -8.53 -9.42
CA ARG A 172 -6.78 -8.14 -10.03
C ARG A 172 -7.63 -9.34 -10.47
N ALA A 173 -6.99 -10.40 -10.95
CA ALA A 173 -7.67 -11.62 -11.38
C ALA A 173 -8.34 -12.41 -10.23
N LYS A 174 -7.92 -12.18 -8.99
CA LYS A 174 -8.44 -12.86 -7.78
C LYS A 174 -9.28 -11.95 -6.88
N ALA A 175 -9.43 -10.68 -7.25
CA ALA A 175 -10.05 -9.65 -6.41
C ALA A 175 -11.45 -10.04 -5.90
N GLN A 176 -12.30 -10.62 -6.75
CA GLN A 176 -13.67 -10.98 -6.33
C GLN A 176 -13.71 -12.18 -5.37
N GLU A 177 -12.89 -13.20 -5.61
CA GLU A 177 -12.77 -14.37 -4.73
C GLU A 177 -12.24 -13.95 -3.36
N VAL A 178 -11.16 -13.16 -3.36
CA VAL A 178 -10.53 -12.63 -2.14
C VAL A 178 -11.49 -11.76 -1.35
N LEU A 179 -12.18 -10.81 -2.00
CA LEU A 179 -13.13 -9.93 -1.32
C LEU A 179 -14.25 -10.73 -0.64
N THR A 180 -14.78 -11.74 -1.32
CA THR A 180 -15.89 -12.54 -0.81
C THR A 180 -15.46 -13.32 0.44
N LEU A 181 -14.30 -13.96 0.39
CA LEU A 181 -13.77 -14.72 1.52
C LEU A 181 -13.36 -13.79 2.68
N ALA A 182 -12.70 -12.67 2.38
CA ALA A 182 -12.29 -11.69 3.38
C ALA A 182 -13.50 -11.11 4.13
N GLN A 183 -14.60 -10.79 3.44
CA GLN A 183 -15.84 -10.33 4.09
C GLN A 183 -16.46 -11.38 5.02
N GLN A 184 -16.38 -12.67 4.65
CA GLN A 184 -16.87 -13.76 5.49
C GLN A 184 -16.02 -13.94 6.75
N MET A 185 -14.69 -13.88 6.60
CA MET A 185 -13.73 -13.93 7.71
C MET A 185 -13.94 -12.74 8.65
N ASP A 186 -13.95 -11.53 8.11
CA ASP A 186 -14.12 -10.27 8.83
C ASP A 186 -15.43 -10.23 9.62
N PHE A 187 -16.55 -10.61 9.01
CA PHE A 187 -17.84 -10.69 9.68
C PHE A 187 -17.83 -11.71 10.84
N LYS A 188 -17.18 -12.84 10.64
CA LYS A 188 -17.08 -13.89 11.65
C LYS A 188 -16.24 -13.43 12.85
N GLU A 189 -15.06 -12.85 12.60
CA GLU A 189 -14.18 -12.31 13.65
C GLU A 189 -14.89 -11.23 14.47
N HIS A 190 -15.52 -10.26 13.81
CA HIS A 190 -16.28 -9.21 14.49
C HIS A 190 -17.44 -9.75 15.33
N SER A 191 -18.09 -10.82 14.87
CA SER A 191 -19.16 -11.50 15.61
C SER A 191 -18.64 -12.25 16.85
N MET A 192 -17.36 -12.63 16.87
CA MET A 192 -16.75 -13.33 18.00
C MET A 192 -16.46 -12.39 19.17
N TYR A 193 -16.16 -11.11 18.94
CA TYR A 193 -15.83 -10.17 20.03
C TYR A 193 -16.91 -10.13 21.12
N ALA A 194 -18.18 -9.92 20.73
CA ALA A 194 -19.28 -9.88 21.68
C ALA A 194 -19.45 -11.19 22.47
N VAL A 195 -19.19 -12.34 21.84
CA VAL A 195 -19.25 -13.65 22.51
C VAL A 195 -18.09 -13.84 23.47
N ILE A 196 -16.88 -13.42 23.09
CA ILE A 196 -15.69 -13.46 23.95
C ILE A 196 -15.89 -12.56 25.16
N GLU A 197 -16.40 -11.34 24.97
CA GLU A 197 -16.67 -10.40 26.06
C GLU A 197 -17.73 -10.94 27.03
N GLN A 198 -18.81 -11.54 26.49
CA GLN A 198 -19.89 -12.11 27.28
C GLN A 198 -19.43 -13.35 28.07
N LEU A 199 -18.75 -14.30 27.40
CA LEU A 199 -18.34 -15.57 28.00
C LEU A 199 -17.01 -15.47 28.76
N LYS A 200 -16.25 -14.39 28.55
CA LYS A 200 -14.86 -14.21 29.00
C LYS A 200 -13.95 -15.39 28.59
N SER A 201 -14.23 -15.98 27.42
CA SER A 201 -13.60 -17.23 26.97
C SER A 201 -13.47 -17.27 25.45
N ILE A 202 -12.23 -17.22 24.96
CA ILE A 202 -11.91 -17.42 23.55
C ILE A 202 -12.17 -18.87 23.12
N VAL A 203 -11.96 -19.83 24.01
CA VAL A 203 -12.17 -21.26 23.74
C VAL A 203 -13.65 -21.53 23.46
N ASP A 204 -14.56 -20.94 24.24
CA ASP A 204 -16.00 -21.17 24.04
C ASP A 204 -16.54 -20.40 22.84
N ALA A 205 -15.97 -19.24 22.52
CA ALA A 205 -16.23 -18.58 21.24
C ALA A 205 -15.79 -19.48 20.08
N VAL A 206 -14.56 -20.00 20.08
CA VAL A 206 -14.07 -20.91 19.02
C VAL A 206 -14.93 -22.16 18.90
N LYS A 207 -15.38 -22.77 20.01
CA LYS A 207 -16.34 -23.91 19.94
C LYS A 207 -17.64 -23.54 19.22
N LYS A 208 -18.12 -22.30 19.37
CA LYS A 208 -19.35 -21.81 18.73
C LYS A 208 -19.14 -21.50 17.24
N PHE A 209 -17.97 -21.00 16.86
CA PHE A 209 -17.69 -20.50 15.51
C PHE A 209 -16.78 -21.41 14.66
N GLY A 210 -16.19 -22.46 15.25
CA GLY A 210 -15.45 -23.54 14.59
C GLY A 210 -13.96 -23.28 14.33
N ARG A 211 -13.51 -22.03 14.27
CA ARG A 211 -12.09 -21.63 14.23
C ARG A 211 -11.95 -20.21 14.77
N LEU A 212 -10.71 -19.82 15.12
CA LEU A 212 -10.31 -18.42 15.16
C LEU A 212 -10.43 -17.85 13.73
#